data_AF-C0ETQ4-F1
#
_entry.id   AF-C0ETQ4-F1
#
_cell.length_a   1.000
_cell.length_b   1.000
_cell.length_c   1.000
_cell.angle_alpha   90.00
_cell.angle_beta   90.00
_cell.angle_gamma   90.00
#
_symmetry.space_group_name_H-M   'P 1'
#
loop_
_entity.id
_entity.type
_entity.pdbx_description
1 polymer ?
#
loop_
_entity_poly.entity_id
_entity_poly.type
_entity_poly.pdbx_seq_one_letter_code
_entity_poly.pdbx_strand_id
1 'polypeptide(L)'
;MEINGSGYCQSKKRRWQDDHFLRRGYLAILKGVRMKNKNVQIPYELFLLLLQYHLMEYRQNEEKIRQGLEKKMNAMAEREIYSRYKTAPTEEEREKYRQEYLDRRGIPEDFRW
;
A
#
# COMPACT_ATOMS: atom_id res chain seq x y z
N MET A 1 33.73 -0.27 -21.89
CA MET A 1 33.20 -1.50 -22.50
C MET A 1 33.97 -2.61 -21.81
N GLU A 2 33.41 -3.48 -20.97
CA GLU A 2 32.12 -4.16 -21.04
C GLU A 2 31.47 -4.30 -19.65
N ILE A 3 30.16 -4.03 -19.68
CA ILE A 3 29.07 -4.36 -18.77
C ILE A 3 29.12 -5.86 -18.40
N ASN A 4 28.99 -6.21 -17.12
CA ASN A 4 28.31 -7.43 -16.64
C ASN A 4 28.26 -7.47 -15.10
N GLY A 5 27.47 -6.55 -14.53
CA GLY A 5 26.94 -6.71 -13.18
C GLY A 5 25.43 -6.85 -13.31
N SER A 6 24.93 -8.09 -13.38
CA SER A 6 23.51 -8.39 -13.16
C SER A 6 23.18 -8.03 -11.71
N GLY A 7 22.95 -6.74 -11.49
CA GLY A 7 22.39 -6.22 -10.26
C GLY A 7 20.95 -6.67 -10.20
N TYR A 8 20.72 -7.88 -9.70
CA TYR A 8 19.43 -8.24 -9.15
C TYR A 8 19.06 -7.15 -8.15
N CYS A 9 18.15 -6.26 -8.56
CA CYS A 9 17.51 -5.31 -7.67
C CYS A 9 16.92 -6.11 -6.52
N GLN A 10 17.59 -6.06 -5.36
CA GLN A 10 17.03 -6.57 -4.12
C GLN A 10 15.65 -5.94 -3.98
N SER A 11 14.60 -6.75 -4.15
CA SER A 11 13.23 -6.31 -3.94
C SER A 11 13.08 -6.04 -2.45
N LYS A 12 13.39 -4.82 -2.02
CA LYS A 12 12.98 -4.32 -0.72
C LYS A 12 11.46 -4.57 -0.65
N LYS A 13 11.03 -5.51 0.21
CA LYS A 13 9.62 -5.76 0.47
C LYS A 13 8.96 -4.41 0.68
N ARG A 14 8.05 -4.06 -0.21
CA ARG A 14 7.43 -2.74 -0.12
C ARG A 14 6.47 -2.75 1.05
N ARG A 15 6.50 -1.68 1.83
CA ARG A 15 5.92 -1.57 3.17
C ARG A 15 4.48 -2.07 3.31
N TRP A 16 3.66 -1.89 2.28
CA TRP A 16 2.25 -2.28 2.30
C TRP A 16 1.98 -3.74 1.93
N GLN A 17 2.98 -4.49 1.42
CA GLN A 17 2.80 -5.89 1.02
C GLN A 17 2.41 -6.79 2.20
N ASP A 18 2.70 -6.36 3.43
CA ASP A 18 2.35 -7.07 4.65
C ASP A 18 0.98 -6.66 5.23
N ASP A 19 0.30 -5.67 4.64
CA ASP A 19 -0.95 -5.16 5.18
C ASP A 19 -2.09 -6.18 5.10
N HIS A 20 -2.81 -6.29 6.22
CA HIS A 20 -3.93 -7.21 6.39
C HIS A 20 -4.98 -7.06 5.28
N PHE A 21 -5.29 -5.83 4.85
CA PHE A 21 -6.20 -5.56 3.75
C PHE A 21 -5.78 -6.26 2.44
N LEU A 22 -4.51 -6.17 2.05
CA LEU A 22 -4.01 -6.77 0.80
C LEU A 22 -3.89 -8.28 0.89
N ARG A 23 -3.44 -8.81 2.02
CA ARG A 23 -3.44 -10.27 2.26
C ARG A 23 -4.85 -10.84 2.20
N ARG A 24 -5.84 -10.16 2.80
CA ARG A 24 -7.24 -10.57 2.74
C ARG A 24 -7.80 -10.52 1.33
N GLY A 25 -7.48 -9.47 0.58
CA GLY A 25 -7.88 -9.33 -0.83
C GLY A 25 -7.30 -10.43 -1.71
N TYR A 26 -5.99 -10.63 -1.64
CA TYR A 26 -5.27 -11.66 -2.41
C TYR A 26 -5.75 -13.07 -2.06
N LEU A 27 -5.90 -13.37 -0.75
CA LEU A 27 -6.41 -14.67 -0.30
C LEU A 27 -7.85 -14.92 -0.77
N ALA A 28 -8.70 -13.88 -0.80
CA ALA A 28 -10.06 -14.01 -1.30
C ALA A 28 -10.10 -14.29 -2.80
N ILE A 29 -9.25 -13.63 -3.59
CA ILE A 29 -9.08 -13.90 -5.03
C ILE A 29 -8.65 -15.35 -5.25
N LEU A 30 -7.61 -15.82 -4.54
CA LEU A 30 -7.11 -17.20 -4.66
C LEU A 30 -8.16 -18.26 -4.27
N LYS A 31 -8.99 -17.98 -3.26
CA LYS A 31 -10.04 -18.90 -2.79
C LYS A 31 -11.35 -18.79 -3.57
N GLY A 32 -11.42 -17.94 -4.60
CA GLY A 32 -12.64 -17.71 -5.38
C GLY A 32 -13.80 -17.13 -4.56
N VAL A 33 -13.51 -16.54 -3.39
CA VAL A 33 -14.54 -15.98 -2.51
C VAL A 33 -14.96 -14.64 -3.08
N ARG A 34 -16.25 -14.49 -3.38
CA ARG A 34 -16.83 -13.21 -3.81
C ARG A 34 -16.61 -12.16 -2.72
N MET A 35 -15.70 -11.23 -2.95
CA MET A 35 -15.48 -10.12 -2.03
C MET A 35 -16.72 -9.21 -2.02
N LYS A 36 -17.04 -8.63 -0.86
CA LYS A 36 -17.98 -7.50 -0.82
C LYS A 36 -17.37 -6.38 -1.68
N ASN A 37 -18.09 -5.93 -2.71
CA ASN A 37 -17.64 -4.84 -3.57
C ASN A 37 -17.34 -3.61 -2.71
N LYS A 38 -16.07 -3.25 -2.62
CA LYS A 38 -15.60 -2.02 -2.00
C LYS A 38 -15.05 -1.14 -3.11
N ASN A 39 -15.63 0.04 -3.27
CA ASN A 39 -15.15 0.99 -4.25
C ASN A 39 -13.91 1.69 -3.71
N VAL A 40 -12.84 1.72 -4.51
CA VAL A 40 -11.61 2.44 -4.19
C VAL A 40 -11.55 3.71 -5.02
N GLN A 41 -11.54 4.86 -4.36
CA GLN A 41 -11.36 6.15 -5.05
C GLN A 41 -9.89 6.36 -5.41
N ILE A 42 -9.61 6.66 -6.67
CA ILE A 42 -8.28 7.01 -7.18
C ILE A 42 -8.34 8.37 -7.89
N PRO A 43 -7.21 9.11 -7.97
CA PRO A 43 -7.16 10.33 -8.76
C PRO A 43 -7.55 10.06 -10.22
N TYR A 44 -8.29 10.98 -10.83
CA TYR A 44 -8.74 10.84 -12.21
C TYR A 44 -7.57 10.71 -13.20
N GLU A 45 -6.49 11.46 -12.97
CA GLU A 45 -5.25 11.33 -13.76
C GLU A 45 -4.68 9.91 -13.69
N LEU A 46 -4.59 9.31 -12.50
CA LEU A 46 -4.11 7.93 -12.35
C LEU A 46 -4.99 6.93 -13.10
N PHE A 47 -6.31 7.15 -13.11
CA PHE A 47 -7.23 6.34 -13.91
C PHE A 47 -6.95 6.47 -15.42
N LEU A 48 -6.74 7.68 -15.93
CA LEU A 48 -6.38 7.89 -17.34
C LEU A 48 -5.04 7.23 -17.70
N LEU A 49 -4.03 7.32 -16.81
CA LEU A 49 -2.76 6.66 -17.01
C LEU A 49 -2.92 5.13 -17.08
N LEU A 50 -3.77 4.55 -16.22
CA LEU A 50 -4.11 3.13 -16.28
C LEU A 50 -4.79 2.74 -17.60
N LEU A 51 -5.71 3.57 -18.10
CA LEU A 51 -6.34 3.36 -19.41
C LEU A 51 -5.30 3.39 -20.54
N GLN A 52 -4.42 4.39 -20.57
CA GLN A 52 -3.34 4.48 -21.58
C GLN A 52 -2.41 3.26 -21.53
N TYR A 53 -2.05 2.82 -20.33
CA TYR A 53 -1.16 1.68 -20.15
C TYR A 53 -1.79 0.37 -20.61
N HIS A 54 -3.05 0.11 -20.26
CA HIS A 54 -3.72 -1.16 -20.54
C HIS A 54 -4.40 -1.24 -21.91
N LEU A 55 -4.92 -0.12 -22.43
CA LEU A 55 -5.68 -0.12 -23.69
C LEU A 55 -4.86 0.37 -24.88
N MET A 56 -3.85 1.22 -24.65
CA MET A 56 -3.02 1.81 -25.71
C MET A 56 -1.58 1.29 -25.68
N GLU A 57 -1.28 0.34 -24.79
CA GLU A 57 0.07 -0.24 -24.58
C GLU A 57 1.15 0.82 -24.33
N TYR A 58 0.77 1.99 -23.82
CA TYR A 58 1.68 3.11 -23.63
C TYR A 58 2.49 2.97 -22.33
N ARG A 59 3.64 2.30 -22.43
CA ARG A 59 4.48 1.92 -21.27
C ARG A 59 5.27 3.07 -20.63
N GLN A 60 5.37 4.25 -21.26
CA GLN A 60 6.21 5.34 -20.73
C GLN A 60 5.77 5.83 -19.33
N ASN A 61 4.49 5.65 -18.98
CA ASN A 61 3.94 6.08 -17.70
C ASN A 61 3.90 4.97 -16.63
N GLU A 62 4.49 3.80 -16.89
CA GLU A 62 4.44 2.64 -15.97
C GLU A 62 4.93 2.98 -14.55
N GLU A 63 6.04 3.71 -14.45
CA GLU A 63 6.60 4.11 -13.17
C GLU A 63 5.69 5.09 -12.41
N LYS A 64 5.05 6.04 -13.11
CA LYS A 64 4.07 6.97 -12.51
C LYS A 64 2.84 6.24 -12.00
N ILE A 65 2.32 5.28 -12.78
CA ILE A 65 1.20 4.43 -12.39
C ILE A 65 1.55 3.64 -11.13
N ARG A 66 2.72 3.00 -11.14
CA ARG A 66 3.24 2.22 -10.01
C ARG A 66 3.33 3.07 -8.75
N GLN A 67 3.89 4.28 -8.82
CA GLN A 67 4.00 5.21 -7.70
C GLN A 67 2.63 5.69 -7.22
N GLY A 68 1.70 6.01 -8.13
CA GLY A 68 0.34 6.43 -7.80
C GLY A 68 -0.44 5.34 -7.06
N LEU A 69 -0.37 4.09 -7.54
CA LEU A 69 -0.97 2.94 -6.88
C LEU A 69 -0.34 2.65 -5.52
N GLU A 70 0.99 2.69 -5.43
CA GLU A 70 1.74 2.56 -4.17
C GLU A 70 1.30 3.61 -3.14
N LYS A 71 1.22 4.89 -3.54
CA LYS A 71 0.73 5.97 -2.68
C LYS A 71 -0.71 5.69 -2.21
N LYS A 72 -1.57 5.20 -3.10
CA LYS A 72 -2.95 4.85 -2.73
C LYS A 72 -2.99 3.70 -1.72
N MET A 73 -2.18 2.65 -1.92
CA MET A 73 -2.13 1.51 -1.00
C MET A 73 -1.66 1.95 0.38
N ASN A 74 -0.59 2.76 0.46
CA ASN A 74 -0.10 3.32 1.71
C ASN A 74 -1.19 4.11 2.45
N ALA A 75 -1.92 4.99 1.75
CA ALA A 75 -2.98 5.78 2.36
C ALA A 75 -4.13 4.91 2.92
N MET A 76 -4.48 3.81 2.24
CA MET A 76 -5.50 2.88 2.74
C MET A 76 -5.01 2.12 3.98
N ALA A 77 -3.76 1.68 3.98
CA ALA A 77 -3.16 0.99 5.11
C ALA A 77 -3.06 1.88 6.35
N GLU A 78 -2.58 3.12 6.18
CA GLU A 78 -2.55 4.12 7.24
C GLU A 78 -3.94 4.39 7.80
N ARG A 79 -4.96 4.45 6.93
CA ARG A 79 -6.35 4.64 7.37
C ARG A 79 -6.88 3.45 8.16
N GLU A 80 -6.54 2.22 7.79
CA GLU A 80 -6.92 1.02 8.53
C GLU A 80 -6.32 1.02 9.94
N ILE A 81 -5.04 1.32 10.06
CA ILE A 81 -4.34 1.35 11.36
C ILE A 81 -4.88 2.46 12.24
N TYR A 82 -5.06 3.66 11.68
CA TYR A 82 -5.68 4.76 12.41
C TYR A 82 -7.09 4.39 12.91
N SER A 83 -7.89 3.73 12.07
CA SER A 83 -9.21 3.25 12.48
C SER A 83 -9.12 2.26 13.63
N ARG A 84 -8.23 1.26 13.55
CA ARG A 84 -8.04 0.27 14.62
C ARG A 84 -7.57 0.90 15.92
N TYR A 85 -6.63 1.83 15.85
CA TYR A 85 -6.19 2.63 16.99
C TYR A 85 -7.37 3.35 17.64
N LYS A 86 -8.23 4.04 16.86
CA LYS A 86 -9.35 4.80 17.40
C LYS A 86 -10.50 3.94 17.93
N THR A 87 -10.63 2.70 17.47
CA THR A 87 -11.71 1.78 17.88
C THR A 87 -11.23 0.61 18.74
N ALA A 88 -9.98 0.64 19.22
CA ALA A 88 -9.43 -0.42 20.03
C ALA A 88 -10.17 -0.51 21.39
N PRO A 89 -10.59 -1.72 21.82
CA PRO A 89 -11.34 -1.90 23.06
C PRO A 89 -10.44 -1.84 24.31
N THR A 90 -9.15 -2.17 24.19
CA THR A 90 -8.19 -2.17 25.31
C THR A 90 -7.09 -1.14 25.09
N GLU A 91 -6.49 -0.70 26.21
CA GLU A 91 -5.39 0.28 26.18
C GLU A 91 -4.13 -0.30 25.52
N GLU A 92 -3.83 -1.57 25.76
CA GLU A 92 -2.66 -2.24 25.17
C GLU A 92 -2.76 -2.34 23.65
N GLU A 93 -3.93 -2.74 23.12
CA GLU A 93 -4.15 -2.79 21.68
C GLU A 93 -4.13 -1.37 21.07
N ARG A 94 -4.70 -0.40 21.78
CA ARG A 94 -4.68 1.00 21.37
C ARG A 94 -3.25 1.51 21.25
N GLU A 95 -2.42 1.30 22.26
CA GLU A 95 -1.03 1.76 22.27
C GLU A 95 -0.20 1.02 21.21
N LYS A 96 -0.44 -0.28 20.99
CA LYS A 96 0.19 -1.03 19.89
C LYS A 96 -0.11 -0.41 18.52
N TYR A 97 -1.37 -0.09 18.23
CA TYR A 97 -1.73 0.54 16.95
C TYR A 97 -1.24 2.00 16.86
N ARG A 98 -1.13 2.72 18.00
CA ARG A 98 -0.52 4.05 18.05
C ARG A 98 0.96 3.97 17.64
N GLN A 99 1.73 3.08 18.22
CA GLN A 99 3.15 2.90 17.88
C GLN A 99 3.31 2.51 16.40
N GLU A 100 2.53 1.54 15.91
CA GLU A 100 2.57 1.16 14.50
C GLU A 100 2.22 2.33 13.57
N TYR A 101 1.26 3.18 13.93
CA TYR A 101 0.95 4.39 13.19
C TYR A 101 2.11 5.40 13.18
N LEU A 102 2.73 5.66 14.32
CA LEU A 102 3.84 6.61 14.45
C LEU A 102 5.10 6.13 13.70
N ASP A 103 5.40 4.83 13.77
CA ASP A 103 6.44 4.19 12.95
C ASP A 103 6.14 4.35 11.47
N ARG A 104 4.86 4.20 11.08
CA ARG A 104 4.40 4.45 9.71
C ARG A 104 4.60 5.87 9.25
N ARG A 105 4.35 6.84 10.11
CA ARG A 105 4.60 8.26 9.84
C ARG A 105 6.08 8.63 9.85
N GLY A 106 6.97 7.75 10.33
CA GLY A 106 8.40 8.01 10.43
C GLY A 106 8.73 9.05 11.51
N ILE A 107 7.88 9.17 12.52
CA ILE A 107 8.08 10.12 13.63
C ILE A 107 9.17 9.55 14.55
N PRO A 108 10.27 10.27 14.82
CA PRO A 108 11.30 9.77 15.73
C PRO A 108 10.75 9.62 17.15
N GLU A 109 11.28 8.66 17.90
CA GLU A 109 10.76 8.28 19.22
C GLU A 109 10.71 9.45 20.22
N ASP A 110 11.71 10.34 20.16
CA ASP A 110 11.80 11.57 20.96
C ASP A 110 10.63 12.55 20.76
N PHE A 111 9.88 12.41 19.66
CA PHE A 111 8.72 13.25 19.33
C PHE A 111 7.38 12.53 19.58
N ARG A 112 7.38 11.39 20.27
CA ARG A 112 6.19 10.54 20.52
C ARG A 112 5.68 10.64 21.96
N TRP A 113 5.53 11.86 22.47
CA TRP A 113 4.83 12.09 23.74
C TRP A 113 3.30 11.91 23.57
#